data_AF-A0A4R2BJ47-F1
#
_entry.id   AF-A0A4R2BJ47-F1
#
_cell.length_a   1.000
_cell.length_b   1.000
_cell.length_c   1.000
_cell.angle_alpha   90.00
_cell.angle_beta   90.00
_cell.angle_gamma   90.00
#
_symmetry.space_group_name_H-M   'P 1'
#
loop_
_entity.id
_entity.type
_entity.pdbx_description
1 polymer ?
#
loop_
_entity_poly.entity_id
_entity_poly.type
_entity_poly.pdbx_seq_one_letter_code
_entity_poly.pdbx_strand_id
1 'polypeptide(L)'
;MNVKKIEKLVNDLVLRSGTQAAVKLEASFPGDRIVGGKYSVSSHSITMYIEEIEIQCLQLFATMDHFTDYFKAVFAHEIGHAEDTRLEELSAQLDQSESDMDKFRIALEIEENAWAYARKLTPEINEAFFNTIVHQSTKAYKDKLGASYTAN
;
A
#
# COMPACT_ATOMS: atom_id res chain seq x y z
N MET A 1 -18.85 4.27 -5.91
CA MET A 1 -19.40 3.01 -5.31
C MET A 1 -20.20 3.37 -4.04
N ASN A 2 -21.18 2.58 -3.55
CA ASN A 2 -21.89 2.92 -2.28
C ASN A 2 -21.06 2.52 -1.05
N VAL A 3 -21.02 3.39 -0.02
CA VAL A 3 -20.35 3.20 1.28
C VAL A 3 -20.57 1.81 1.88
N LYS A 4 -21.79 1.27 1.86
CA LYS A 4 -22.09 -0.07 2.41
C LYS A 4 -21.28 -1.19 1.73
N LYS A 5 -20.99 -1.05 0.44
CA LYS A 5 -20.16 -2.01 -0.29
C LYS A 5 -18.70 -1.90 0.14
N ILE A 6 -18.20 -0.68 0.37
CA ILE A 6 -16.84 -0.43 0.86
C ILE A 6 -16.66 -0.99 2.28
N GLU A 7 -17.60 -0.71 3.18
CA GLU A 7 -17.59 -1.26 4.55
C GLU A 7 -17.57 -2.79 4.53
N LYS A 8 -18.34 -3.42 3.64
CA LYS A 8 -18.30 -4.87 3.48
C LYS A 8 -16.93 -5.37 3.03
N LEU A 9 -16.30 -4.73 2.03
CA LEU A 9 -14.96 -5.10 1.57
C LEU A 9 -13.94 -4.99 2.70
N VAL A 10 -14.01 -3.90 3.48
CA VAL A 10 -13.14 -3.70 4.65
C VAL A 10 -13.34 -4.83 5.65
N ASN A 11 -14.58 -5.11 6.06
CA ASN A 11 -14.87 -6.14 7.04
C ASN A 11 -14.43 -7.53 6.57
N ASP A 12 -14.63 -7.85 5.30
CA ASP A 12 -14.21 -9.13 4.71
C ASP A 12 -12.68 -9.29 4.78
N LEU A 13 -11.92 -8.24 4.48
CA LEU A 13 -10.45 -8.28 4.53
C LEU A 13 -9.91 -8.28 5.97
N VAL A 14 -10.51 -7.50 6.88
CA VAL A 14 -10.15 -7.49 8.31
C VAL A 14 -10.37 -8.86 8.93
N LEU A 15 -11.53 -9.48 8.66
CA LEU A 15 -11.83 -10.82 9.16
C LEU A 15 -10.85 -11.86 8.61
N ARG A 16 -10.49 -11.75 7.33
CA ARG A 16 -9.57 -12.67 6.67
C ARG A 16 -8.13 -12.52 7.16
N SER A 17 -7.65 -11.30 7.40
CA SER A 17 -6.29 -11.04 7.87
C SER A 17 -6.12 -11.31 9.36
N GLY A 18 -7.20 -11.14 10.14
CA GLY A 18 -7.14 -11.17 11.60
C GLY A 18 -6.49 -9.93 12.22
N THR A 19 -6.24 -8.88 11.40
CA THR A 19 -5.59 -7.66 11.87
C THR A 19 -6.35 -7.01 13.01
N GLN A 20 -5.60 -6.48 13.97
CA GLN A 20 -6.14 -5.72 15.10
C GLN A 20 -6.05 -4.21 14.88
N ALA A 21 -5.53 -3.77 13.73
CA ALA A 21 -5.42 -2.36 13.40
C ALA A 21 -6.82 -1.73 13.26
N ALA A 22 -7.01 -0.57 13.88
CA ALA A 22 -8.26 0.17 13.73
C ALA A 22 -8.38 0.72 12.30
N VAL A 23 -9.50 0.48 11.62
CA VAL A 23 -9.70 0.94 10.23
C VAL A 23 -10.64 2.14 10.18
N LYS A 24 -10.22 3.18 9.45
CA LYS A 24 -10.98 4.40 9.19
C LYS A 24 -11.17 4.60 7.71
N LEU A 25 -12.35 5.09 7.34
CA LEU A 25 -12.67 5.49 5.97
C LEU A 25 -12.87 7.00 5.95
N GLU A 26 -12.08 7.69 5.14
CA GLU A 26 -12.16 9.12 4.91
C GLU A 26 -12.39 9.39 3.42
N ALA A 27 -12.96 10.55 3.09
CA ALA A 27 -13.19 10.91 1.69
C ALA A 27 -11.85 11.18 0.98
N SER A 28 -11.04 12.08 1.54
CA SER A 28 -9.82 12.59 0.92
C SER A 28 -8.69 12.76 1.92
N PHE A 29 -7.45 12.75 1.44
CA PHE A 29 -6.27 12.97 2.26
C PHE A 29 -6.09 14.47 2.54
N PRO A 30 -5.81 14.90 3.79
CA PRO A 30 -5.53 16.30 4.08
C PRO A 30 -4.14 16.69 3.56
N GLY A 31 -4.04 17.06 2.28
CA GLY A 31 -2.83 17.57 1.65
C GLY A 31 -2.86 17.51 0.12
N ASP A 32 -1.77 17.94 -0.53
CA ASP A 32 -1.67 17.98 -2.00
C ASP A 32 -1.23 16.64 -2.63
N ARG A 33 -1.22 15.56 -1.84
CA ARG A 33 -0.74 14.24 -2.28
C ARG A 33 -1.90 13.28 -2.41
N ILE A 34 -1.88 12.52 -3.50
CA ILE A 34 -2.83 11.43 -3.77
C ILE A 34 -2.34 10.18 -3.03
N VAL A 35 -2.85 9.98 -1.80
CA VAL A 35 -2.51 8.85 -0.92
C VAL A 35 -3.74 7.97 -0.80
N GLY A 36 -3.68 6.73 -1.29
CA GLY A 36 -4.84 5.82 -1.29
C GLY A 36 -5.13 5.24 0.11
N GLY A 37 -4.09 4.92 0.86
CA GLY A 37 -4.17 4.39 2.21
C GLY A 37 -2.98 4.84 3.04
N LYS A 38 -3.12 4.77 4.37
CA LYS A 38 -2.02 5.02 5.29
C LYS A 38 -2.17 4.21 6.57
N TYR A 39 -1.19 3.37 6.84
CA TYR A 39 -0.96 2.81 8.16
C TYR A 39 -0.16 3.77 9.05
N SER A 40 -0.54 3.84 10.33
CA SER A 40 0.12 4.59 11.38
C SER A 40 0.57 3.66 12.50
N VAL A 41 1.89 3.52 12.67
CA VAL A 41 2.49 2.72 13.75
C VAL A 41 2.08 3.24 15.13
N SER A 42 2.10 4.55 15.34
CA SER A 42 1.84 5.17 16.65
C SER A 42 0.42 4.98 17.17
N SER A 43 -0.56 4.88 16.27
CA SER A 43 -1.97 4.69 16.62
C SER A 43 -2.49 3.30 16.29
N HIS A 44 -1.64 2.44 15.71
CA HIS A 44 -2.01 1.15 15.16
C HIS A 44 -3.31 1.21 14.35
N SER A 45 -3.36 2.12 13.38
CA SER A 45 -4.56 2.40 12.60
C SER A 45 -4.27 2.53 11.12
N ILE A 46 -5.23 2.10 10.30
CA ILE A 46 -5.25 2.22 8.84
C ILE A 46 -6.33 3.23 8.48
N THR A 47 -5.97 4.27 7.73
CA THR A 47 -6.94 5.17 7.11
C THR A 47 -6.95 4.96 5.60
N MET A 48 -8.13 4.73 5.02
CA MET A 48 -8.33 4.64 3.57
C MET A 48 -9.02 5.91 3.06
N TYR A 49 -8.50 6.49 1.97
CA TYR A 49 -8.99 7.73 1.38
C TYR A 49 -9.71 7.43 0.07
N ILE A 50 -11.03 7.34 0.11
CA ILE A 50 -11.84 6.73 -0.95
C ILE A 50 -11.67 7.49 -2.28
N GLU A 51 -11.74 8.81 -2.28
CA GLU A 51 -11.64 9.63 -3.49
C GLU A 51 -10.23 9.53 -4.12
N GLU A 52 -9.19 9.45 -3.30
CA GLU A 52 -7.81 9.27 -3.79
C GLU A 52 -7.64 7.91 -4.47
N ILE A 53 -8.22 6.86 -3.91
CA ILE A 53 -8.20 5.52 -4.51
C ILE A 53 -8.97 5.50 -5.84
N GLU A 54 -10.10 6.22 -5.93
CA GLU A 54 -10.86 6.38 -7.17
C GLU A 54 -10.00 7.09 -8.24
N ILE A 55 -9.32 8.18 -7.87
CA ILE A 55 -8.42 8.93 -8.76
C ILE A 55 -7.25 8.04 -9.23
N GLN A 56 -6.60 7.31 -8.32
CA GLN A 56 -5.49 6.42 -8.67
C GLN A 56 -5.93 5.28 -9.60
N CYS A 57 -7.11 4.69 -9.34
CA CYS A 57 -7.68 3.66 -10.20
C CYS A 57 -7.90 4.17 -11.63
N LEU A 58 -8.48 5.37 -11.77
CA LEU A 58 -8.66 6.03 -13.06
C LEU A 58 -7.33 6.37 -13.74
N GLN A 59 -6.35 6.88 -13.01
CA GLN A 59 -5.05 7.22 -13.58
C GLN A 59 -4.30 5.99 -14.10
N LEU A 60 -4.39 4.86 -13.39
CA LEU A 60 -3.64 3.65 -13.73
C LEU A 60 -4.33 2.80 -14.80
N PHE A 61 -5.67 2.75 -14.81
CA PHE A 61 -6.43 1.84 -15.67
C PHE A 61 -7.39 2.54 -16.64
N ALA A 62 -7.53 3.86 -16.57
CA ALA A 62 -8.46 4.66 -17.39
C ALA A 62 -9.95 4.28 -17.25
N THR A 63 -10.31 3.44 -16.27
CA THR A 63 -11.68 3.01 -15.99
C THR A 63 -11.89 2.76 -14.49
N MET A 64 -13.15 2.88 -14.05
CA MET A 64 -13.60 2.53 -12.69
C MET A 64 -14.06 1.07 -12.56
N ASP A 65 -14.09 0.30 -13.64
CA ASP A 65 -14.52 -1.11 -13.61
C ASP A 65 -13.66 -1.96 -12.65
N HIS A 66 -12.40 -1.57 -12.47
CA HIS A 66 -11.45 -2.24 -11.61
C HIS A 66 -11.46 -1.75 -10.15
N PHE A 67 -12.28 -0.75 -9.81
CA PHE A 67 -12.19 -0.08 -8.51
C PHE A 67 -12.32 -1.02 -7.31
N THR A 68 -13.18 -2.05 -7.39
CA THR A 68 -13.34 -3.00 -6.28
C THR A 68 -12.04 -3.76 -6.01
N ASP A 69 -11.37 -4.25 -7.05
CA ASP A 69 -10.12 -5.01 -6.89
C ASP A 69 -8.95 -4.07 -6.57
N TYR A 70 -8.94 -2.87 -7.14
CA TYR A 70 -7.97 -1.84 -6.80
C TYR A 70 -8.04 -1.46 -5.32
N PHE A 71 -9.24 -1.16 -4.81
CA PHE A 71 -9.47 -0.84 -3.40
C PHE A 71 -9.01 -1.98 -2.49
N LYS A 72 -9.37 -3.23 -2.81
CA LYS A 72 -8.93 -4.40 -2.05
C LYS A 72 -7.40 -4.52 -2.02
N ALA A 73 -6.73 -4.32 -3.15
CA ALA A 73 -5.27 -4.40 -3.22
C ALA A 73 -4.60 -3.32 -2.37
N VAL A 74 -5.04 -2.07 -2.45
CA VAL A 74 -4.51 -0.96 -1.62
C VAL A 74 -4.78 -1.24 -0.14
N PHE A 75 -5.99 -1.64 0.24
CA PHE A 75 -6.28 -1.91 1.65
C PHE A 75 -5.50 -3.12 2.19
N ALA A 76 -5.35 -4.17 1.39
CA ALA A 76 -4.54 -5.33 1.75
C ALA A 76 -3.05 -4.97 1.93
N HIS A 77 -2.55 -3.98 1.20
CA HIS A 77 -1.21 -3.44 1.36
C HIS A 77 -1.04 -2.68 2.69
N GLU A 78 -2.01 -1.85 3.08
CA GLU A 78 -1.98 -1.20 4.40
C GLU A 78 -2.06 -2.21 5.56
N ILE A 79 -2.85 -3.29 5.41
CA ILE A 79 -2.82 -4.41 6.35
C ILE A 79 -1.43 -5.07 6.35
N GLY A 80 -0.81 -5.21 5.18
CA GLY A 80 0.55 -5.72 5.06
C GLY A 80 1.56 -4.92 5.90
N HIS A 81 1.45 -3.59 5.95
CA HIS A 81 2.24 -2.78 6.87
C HIS A 81 1.90 -3.05 8.34
N ALA A 82 0.61 -3.14 8.68
CA ALA A 82 0.16 -3.38 10.05
C ALA A 82 0.65 -4.72 10.62
N GLU A 83 0.76 -5.74 9.76
CA GLU A 83 1.12 -7.11 10.13
C GLU A 83 2.60 -7.45 9.85
N ASP A 84 3.40 -6.52 9.32
CA ASP A 84 4.82 -6.76 9.08
C ASP A 84 5.61 -6.70 10.40
N THR A 85 5.94 -7.88 10.92
CA THR A 85 6.77 -8.05 12.13
C THR A 85 8.15 -7.40 12.05
N ARG A 86 8.66 -7.09 10.85
CA ARG A 86 9.95 -6.43 10.63
C ARG A 86 9.82 -4.92 10.46
N LEU A 87 8.61 -4.36 10.38
CA LEU A 87 8.41 -2.94 10.10
C LEU A 87 9.10 -2.05 11.14
N GLU A 88 9.03 -2.40 12.43
CA GLU A 88 9.68 -1.64 13.49
C GLU A 88 11.21 -1.63 13.34
N GLU A 89 11.80 -2.81 13.10
CA GLU A 89 13.24 -2.96 12.87
C GLU A 89 13.69 -2.17 11.62
N LEU A 90 13.00 -2.35 10.50
CA LEU A 90 13.32 -1.68 9.23
C LEU A 90 13.13 -0.16 9.33
N SER A 91 12.10 0.31 10.04
CA SER A 91 11.91 1.76 10.28
C SER A 91 13.07 2.33 11.11
N ALA A 92 13.51 1.61 12.15
CA ALA A 92 14.65 2.03 12.94
C ALA A 92 15.95 2.06 12.11
N GLN A 93 16.17 1.08 11.23
CA GLN A 93 17.31 1.08 10.30
C GLN A 93 17.24 2.24 9.30
N LEU A 94 16.04 2.57 8.82
CA LEU A 94 15.81 3.68 7.89
C LEU A 94 16.18 5.02 8.54
N ASP A 95 15.75 5.24 9.78
CA ASP A 95 16.03 6.46 10.55
C ASP A 95 17.52 6.62 10.90
N GLN A 96 18.22 5.50 11.14
CA GLN A 96 19.64 5.48 11.50
C GLN A 96 20.58 5.53 10.29
N SER A 97 20.08 5.22 9.09
CA SER A 97 20.92 5.19 7.89
C SER A 97 21.40 6.59 7.51
N GLU A 98 22.68 6.74 7.22
CA GLU A 98 23.26 7.97 6.65
C GLU A 98 23.30 7.93 5.12
N SER A 99 23.17 6.74 4.53
CA SER A 99 23.26 6.48 3.09
C SER A 99 21.87 6.55 2.45
N ASP A 100 21.69 7.49 1.52
CA ASP A 100 20.44 7.61 0.76
C ASP A 100 20.12 6.31 0.00
N MET A 101 21.14 5.60 -0.47
CA MET A 101 20.96 4.30 -1.14
C MET A 101 20.41 3.24 -0.20
N ASP A 102 20.93 3.17 1.02
CA ASP A 102 20.41 2.24 2.02
C ASP A 102 19.00 2.63 2.45
N LYS A 103 18.71 3.94 2.54
CA LYS A 103 17.34 4.40 2.79
C LYS A 103 16.36 3.94 1.71
N PHE A 104 16.71 4.09 0.43
CA PHE A 104 15.87 3.61 -0.66
C PHE A 104 15.72 2.09 -0.66
N ARG A 105 16.77 1.34 -0.33
CA ARG A 105 16.73 -0.13 -0.24
C ARG A 105 15.81 -0.59 0.90
N ILE A 106 15.96 -0.01 2.08
CA ILE A 106 15.13 -0.35 3.26
C ILE A 106 13.67 0.04 3.02
N ALA A 107 13.42 1.22 2.46
CA ALA A 107 12.07 1.64 2.14
C ALA A 107 11.41 0.73 1.09
N LEU A 108 12.16 0.30 0.06
CA LEU A 108 11.65 -0.67 -0.91
C LEU A 108 11.34 -2.03 -0.24
N GLU A 109 12.18 -2.48 0.70
CA GLU A 109 11.94 -3.72 1.43
C GLU A 109 10.66 -3.68 2.26
N ILE A 110 10.39 -2.54 2.92
CA ILE A 110 9.12 -2.30 3.64
C ILE A 110 7.92 -2.41 2.69
N GLU A 111 7.98 -1.74 1.53
CA GLU A 111 6.91 -1.79 0.53
C GLU A 111 6.71 -3.22 -0.03
N GLU A 112 7.79 -3.93 -0.34
CA GLU A 112 7.74 -5.29 -0.89
C GLU A 112 7.19 -6.30 0.12
N ASN A 113 7.50 -6.16 1.41
CA ASN A 113 6.89 -6.97 2.47
C ASN A 113 5.37 -6.77 2.52
N ALA A 114 4.91 -5.51 2.50
CA ALA A 114 3.50 -5.18 2.52
C ALA A 114 2.77 -5.72 1.29
N TRP A 115 3.34 -5.55 0.08
CA TRP A 115 2.76 -6.11 -1.14
C TRP A 115 2.77 -7.64 -1.19
N ALA A 116 3.80 -8.29 -0.62
CA ALA A 116 3.86 -9.74 -0.52
C ALA A 116 2.77 -10.28 0.42
N TYR A 117 2.48 -9.59 1.52
CA TYR A 117 1.35 -9.90 2.39
C TYR A 117 0.02 -9.69 1.66
N ALA A 118 -0.16 -8.52 1.04
CA ALA A 118 -1.38 -8.18 0.31
C ALA A 118 -1.74 -9.21 -0.76
N ARG A 119 -0.74 -9.66 -1.54
CA ARG A 119 -0.91 -10.69 -2.56
C ARG A 119 -1.45 -12.01 -1.99
N LYS A 120 -0.98 -12.42 -0.81
CA LYS A 120 -1.46 -13.63 -0.13
C LYS A 120 -2.88 -13.44 0.42
N LEU A 121 -3.20 -12.23 0.88
CA LEU A 121 -4.52 -11.91 1.44
C LEU A 121 -5.61 -11.87 0.36
N THR A 122 -5.27 -11.46 -0.86
CA THR A 122 -6.21 -11.28 -1.97
C THR A 122 -5.89 -12.19 -3.17
N PRO A 123 -5.91 -13.52 -3.01
CA PRO A 123 -5.58 -14.46 -4.09
C PRO A 123 -6.61 -14.42 -5.23
N GLU A 124 -7.79 -13.83 -5.01
CA GLU A 124 -8.81 -13.70 -6.04
C GLU A 124 -8.54 -12.59 -7.07
N ILE A 125 -7.63 -11.65 -6.77
CA ILE A 125 -7.33 -10.54 -7.69
C ILE A 125 -6.49 -11.08 -8.84
N ASN A 126 -6.83 -10.68 -10.08
CA ASN A 126 -6.07 -11.06 -11.26
C ASN A 126 -4.58 -10.70 -11.10
N GLU A 127 -3.70 -11.66 -11.35
CA GLU A 127 -2.27 -11.51 -11.08
C GLU A 127 -1.61 -10.41 -11.93
N ALA A 128 -1.96 -10.30 -13.21
CA ALA A 128 -1.41 -9.26 -14.08
C ALA A 128 -1.83 -7.87 -13.60
N PHE A 129 -3.11 -7.72 -13.22
CA PHE A 129 -3.62 -6.49 -12.61
C PHE A 129 -2.88 -6.13 -11.32
N PHE A 130 -2.71 -7.09 -10.40
CA PHE A 130 -1.97 -6.88 -9.16
C PHE A 130 -0.51 -6.48 -9.42
N ASN A 131 0.15 -7.13 -10.38
CA ASN A 131 1.53 -6.82 -10.75
C ASN A 131 1.67 -5.39 -11.29
N THR A 132 0.69 -4.88 -12.04
CA THR A 132 0.68 -3.47 -12.48
C THR A 132 0.66 -2.51 -11.31
N ILE A 133 -0.16 -2.76 -10.28
CA ILE A 133 -0.25 -1.93 -9.08
C ILE A 133 1.09 -1.91 -8.34
N VAL A 134 1.64 -3.09 -8.05
CA VAL A 134 2.92 -3.23 -7.33
C VAL A 134 4.07 -2.58 -8.12
N HIS A 135 4.10 -2.76 -9.44
CA HIS A 135 5.10 -2.14 -10.29
C HIS A 135 5.04 -0.63 -10.19
N GLN A 136 3.85 -0.03 -10.31
CA GLN A 136 3.69 1.41 -10.25
C GLN A 136 4.05 1.98 -8.86
N SER A 137 3.63 1.31 -7.78
CA SER A 137 3.97 1.70 -6.40
C SER A 137 5.48 1.64 -6.12
N THR A 138 6.17 0.59 -6.59
CA THR A 138 7.60 0.38 -6.28
C THR A 138 8.55 1.02 -7.30
N LYS A 139 8.02 1.61 -8.39
CA LYS A 139 8.81 2.11 -9.53
C LYS A 139 9.86 3.14 -9.10
N ALA A 140 9.48 4.14 -8.32
CA ALA A 140 10.37 5.23 -7.94
C ALA A 140 11.62 4.74 -7.18
N TYR A 141 11.43 3.78 -6.27
CA TYR A 141 12.53 3.16 -5.53
C TYR A 141 13.44 2.35 -6.47
N LYS A 142 12.85 1.54 -7.34
CA LYS A 142 13.60 0.70 -8.30
C LYS A 142 14.38 1.54 -9.30
N ASP A 143 13.81 2.63 -9.78
CA ASP A 143 14.51 3.58 -10.66
C ASP A 143 15.71 4.22 -9.93
N LYS A 144 15.55 4.64 -8.67
CA LYS A 144 16.64 5.21 -7.87
C LYS A 144 17.76 4.21 -7.64
N LEU A 145 17.41 2.97 -7.30
CA LEU A 145 18.39 1.91 -7.09
C LEU A 145 19.09 1.50 -8.40
N GLY A 146 18.36 1.43 -9.51
CA GLY A 146 18.89 1.09 -10.83
C GLY A 146 19.77 2.18 -11.46
N ALA A 147 19.41 3.46 -11.32
CA ALA A 147 20.20 4.58 -11.84
C ALA A 147 21.59 4.68 -11.18
N SER A 148 21.71 4.26 -9.92
CA SER A 148 22.97 4.24 -9.17
C SER A 148 23.94 3.14 -9.62
N TYR A 149 23.47 2.10 -10.32
CA TYR A 149 24.34 1.06 -10.92
C TYR A 149 25.03 1.53 -12.21
N THR A 150 24.50 2.56 -12.89
CA THR A 150 25.08 3.09 -14.13
C THR A 150 26.06 4.25 -13.92
N ALA A 151 26.33 4.63 -12.67
CA ALA A 151 27.18 5.77 -12.30
C ALA A 151 28.57 5.39 -11.76
N ASN A 152 28.97 4.11 -11.84
CA ASN A 152 30.30 3.61 -11.45
C ASN A 152 31.08 3.08 -12.66
#